data_AF-Q8GKU7-F1
#
_entry.id   AF-Q8GKU7-F1
#
_cell.length_a   1.000
_cell.length_b   1.000
_cell.length_c   1.000
_cell.angle_alpha   90.00
_cell.angle_beta   90.00
_cell.angle_gamma   90.00
#
_symmetry.space_group_name_H-M   'P 1'
#
loop_
_entity.id
_entity.type
_entity.pdbx_description
1 polymer ?
#
loop_
_entity_poly.entity_id
_entity_poly.type
_entity_poly.pdbx_seq_one_letter_code
_entity_poly.pdbx_strand_id
1 'polypeptide(L)'
;QALLNNPDLQLDGFIGPGHVSMVIGTEPYEFIAQKYHKPIVVSGFEPLDILQSIWMLLQQLRENRCAVENQYNRLVQKQGNQIALEAMHKVFAVRETFAWRGLDEIPDSGLKIRPEYAQFDAELKFTTPNLKVADHKACQCGEILQGVLKPWQCKVLVQPAHQNHQ
;
A
#
# COMPACT_ATOMS: atom_id res chain seq x y z
N GLN A 1 7.59 -0.39 -2.68
CA GLN A 1 8.79 -0.33 -3.52
C GLN A 1 8.50 0.27 -4.91
N ALA A 2 7.50 -0.23 -5.64
CA ALA A 2 7.16 0.27 -6.98
C ALA A 2 7.04 1.81 -7.07
N LEU A 3 6.32 2.44 -6.13
CA LEU A 3 6.21 3.90 -6.06
C LEU A 3 7.55 4.60 -5.81
N LEU A 4 8.41 4.05 -4.95
CA LEU A 4 9.71 4.64 -4.63
C LEU A 4 10.70 4.62 -5.81
N ASN A 5 10.47 3.72 -6.78
CA ASN A 5 11.29 3.63 -7.99
C ASN A 5 10.79 4.56 -9.11
N ASN A 6 9.63 5.21 -8.95
CA ASN A 6 9.10 6.14 -9.94
C ASN A 6 9.75 7.53 -9.74
N PRO A 7 10.59 8.01 -10.68
CA PRO A 7 11.27 9.29 -10.56
C PRO A 7 10.33 10.50 -10.60
N ASP A 8 9.11 10.34 -11.13
CA ASP A 8 8.12 11.42 -11.21
C ASP A 8 7.45 11.70 -9.85
N LEU A 9 7.62 10.82 -8.86
CA LEU A 9 7.07 10.99 -7.53
C LEU A 9 8.00 11.79 -6.61
N GLN A 10 7.67 13.06 -6.42
CA GLN A 10 8.34 13.95 -5.47
C GLN A 10 7.85 13.70 -4.04
N LEU A 11 8.34 12.63 -3.42
CA LEU A 11 8.00 12.25 -2.04
C LEU A 11 9.19 12.52 -1.12
N ASP A 12 9.00 13.34 -0.10
CA ASP A 12 10.03 13.60 0.93
C ASP A 12 9.94 12.63 2.10
N GLY A 13 8.80 11.97 2.30
CA GLY A 13 8.58 11.01 3.37
C GLY A 13 7.16 10.43 3.33
N PHE A 14 6.88 9.51 4.26
CA PHE A 14 5.62 8.76 4.29
C PHE A 14 4.90 8.85 5.62
N ILE A 15 3.58 8.90 5.56
CA ILE A 15 2.72 8.52 6.68
C ILE A 15 2.37 7.05 6.50
N GLY A 16 2.85 6.21 7.42
CA GLY A 16 2.68 4.77 7.41
C GLY A 16 1.26 4.36 7.85
N PRO A 17 0.67 3.30 7.25
CA PRO A 17 -0.70 2.89 7.52
C PRO A 17 -0.84 2.20 8.88
N GLY A 18 -1.62 2.78 9.80
CA GLY A 18 -1.78 2.26 11.17
C GLY A 18 -2.27 0.82 11.25
N HIS A 19 -3.41 0.49 10.63
CA HIS A 19 -4.01 -0.85 10.73
C HIS A 19 -3.17 -1.96 10.09
N VAL A 20 -2.53 -1.68 8.95
CA VAL A 20 -1.60 -2.66 8.35
C VAL A 20 -0.42 -2.89 9.30
N SER A 21 0.10 -1.81 9.87
CA SER A 21 1.21 -1.88 10.83
C SER A 21 0.83 -2.56 12.15
N MET A 22 -0.44 -2.57 12.55
CA MET A 22 -0.89 -3.40 13.69
C MET A 22 -0.69 -4.90 13.42
N VAL A 23 -0.73 -5.33 12.16
CA VAL A 23 -0.48 -6.71 11.76
C VAL A 23 1.00 -6.96 11.54
N ILE A 24 1.66 -6.18 10.68
CA ILE A 24 3.03 -6.46 10.23
C ILE A 24 4.12 -5.80 11.07
N GLY A 25 3.73 -4.90 11.98
CA GLY A 25 4.66 -4.09 12.76
C GLY A 25 5.26 -2.93 11.98
N THR A 26 6.33 -2.35 12.53
CA THR A 26 7.07 -1.25 11.90
C THR A 26 8.34 -1.71 11.21
N GLU A 27 8.88 -2.87 11.61
CA GLU A 27 10.13 -3.42 11.08
C GLU A 27 10.13 -3.63 9.55
N PRO A 28 9.03 -4.08 8.90
CA PRO A 28 9.01 -4.22 7.44
C PRO A 28 9.19 -2.91 6.66
N TYR A 29 9.04 -1.74 7.30
CA TYR A 29 9.26 -0.45 6.64
C TYR A 29 10.71 0.03 6.70
N GLU A 30 11.58 -0.58 7.50
CA GLU A 30 12.96 -0.13 7.74
C GLU A 30 13.77 0.00 6.45
N PHE A 31 13.50 -0.87 5.46
CA PHE A 31 14.19 -0.78 4.16
C PHE A 31 13.89 0.54 3.43
N ILE A 32 12.76 1.20 3.69
CA ILE A 32 12.40 2.49 3.05
C ILE A 32 13.35 3.57 3.55
N ALA A 33 13.56 3.66 4.86
CA ALA A 33 14.51 4.60 5.44
C ALA A 33 15.95 4.25 5.03
N GLN A 34 16.34 2.97 5.14
CA GLN A 34 17.72 2.53 4.93
C GLN A 34 18.18 2.54 3.47
N LYS A 35 17.30 2.14 2.53
CA LYS A 35 17.66 2.02 1.10
C LYS A 35 17.24 3.24 0.30
N TYR A 36 16.05 3.79 0.57
CA TYR A 36 15.47 4.89 -0.21
C TYR A 36 15.67 6.26 0.44
N HIS A 37 16.19 6.31 1.67
CA HIS A 37 16.40 7.55 2.42
C HIS A 37 15.13 8.39 2.53
N LYS A 38 13.98 7.73 2.69
CA LYS A 38 12.68 8.36 2.91
C LYS A 38 12.20 8.05 4.33
N PRO A 39 12.09 9.05 5.23
CA PRO A 39 11.55 8.82 6.57
C PRO A 39 10.08 8.40 6.49
N ILE A 40 9.65 7.61 7.47
CA ILE A 40 8.27 7.15 7.59
C ILE A 40 7.82 7.25 9.04
N VAL A 41 6.60 7.74 9.25
CA VAL A 41 5.95 7.78 10.56
C VAL A 41 4.66 6.97 10.50
N VAL A 42 4.59 5.85 11.22
CA VAL A 42 3.36 5.06 11.33
C VAL A 42 2.34 5.84 12.17
N SER A 43 1.16 6.11 11.60
CA SER A 43 0.13 6.96 12.19
C SER A 43 -1.13 6.18 12.52
N GLY A 44 -1.84 6.63 13.57
CA GLY A 44 -3.26 6.33 13.75
C GLY A 44 -4.15 7.10 12.77
N PHE A 45 -5.47 7.02 12.98
CA PHE A 45 -6.47 7.61 12.09
C PHE A 45 -7.23 8.78 12.71
N GLU A 46 -6.99 9.08 14.00
CA GLU A 46 -7.57 10.27 14.61
C GLU A 46 -6.91 11.52 14.03
N PRO A 47 -7.62 12.66 13.90
CA PRO A 47 -7.04 13.89 13.35
C PRO A 47 -5.74 14.30 14.04
N LEU A 48 -5.66 14.13 15.36
CA LEU A 48 -4.45 14.44 16.12
C LEU A 48 -3.29 13.48 15.83
N ASP A 49 -3.58 12.21 15.54
CA ASP A 49 -2.55 11.24 15.18
C ASP A 49 -1.86 11.65 13.87
N ILE A 50 -2.66 12.05 12.89
CA ILE A 50 -2.17 12.49 11.59
C ILE A 50 -1.34 13.77 11.73
N LEU A 51 -1.84 14.76 12.48
CA LEU A 51 -1.13 16.02 12.71
C LEU A 51 0.21 15.79 13.43
N GLN A 52 0.22 14.95 14.46
CA GLN A 52 1.46 14.62 15.18
C GLN A 52 2.44 13.87 14.27
N SER A 53 1.96 12.94 13.44
CA SER A 53 2.81 12.19 12.52
C SER A 53 3.43 13.08 11.45
N ILE A 54 2.69 14.06 10.94
CA ILE A 54 3.22 15.09 10.04
C ILE A 54 4.31 15.91 10.75
N TRP A 55 4.05 16.35 11.99
CA TRP A 55 5.03 17.10 12.78
C TRP A 55 6.32 16.30 13.01
N MET A 56 6.21 15.02 13.38
CA MET A 56 7.36 14.11 13.55
C MET A 56 8.14 13.95 12.26
N LEU A 57 7.46 13.80 11.12
CA LEU A 57 8.09 13.68 9.81
C LEU A 57 8.87 14.96 9.46
N LEU A 58 8.24 16.13 9.63
CA LEU A 58 8.89 17.43 9.41
C LEU A 58 10.10 17.64 10.33
N GLN A 59 10.02 17.16 11.58
CA GLN A 59 11.13 17.22 12.51
C GLN A 59 12.32 16.38 12.03
N GLN A 60 12.08 15.16 11.53
CA GLN A 60 13.13 14.34 10.93
C GLN A 60 13.80 15.04 9.74
N LEU A 61 13.01 15.63 8.83
CA LEU A 61 13.52 16.37 7.68
C LEU A 61 14.38 17.57 8.10
N ARG A 62 13.91 18.36 9.09
CA ARG A 62 14.67 19.50 9.64
C ARG A 62 16.00 19.07 10.27
N GLU A 63 16.01 17.92 10.93
CA GLU A 63 17.18 17.37 11.63
C GLU A 63 18.09 16.53 10.73
N ASN A 64 17.78 16.42 9.43
CA ASN A 64 18.44 15.50 8.49
C ASN A 64 18.50 14.06 9.00
N ARG A 65 17.46 13.62 9.74
CA ARG A 65 17.29 12.23 10.18
C ARG A 65 16.41 11.48 9.18
N CYS A 66 16.66 10.18 9.06
CA CYS A 66 15.82 9.30 8.25
C CYS A 66 15.62 7.98 9.01
N ALA A 67 14.45 7.82 9.62
CA ALA A 67 14.10 6.65 10.41
C ALA A 67 12.62 6.28 10.24
N VAL A 68 12.30 5.04 10.64
CA VAL A 68 10.93 4.61 10.91
C VAL A 68 10.56 5.04 12.32
N GLU A 69 9.60 5.95 12.46
CA GLU A 69 9.04 6.32 13.76
C GLU A 69 7.60 5.80 13.90
N ASN A 70 7.14 5.63 15.13
CA ASN A 70 5.83 5.06 15.44
C ASN A 70 5.03 6.01 16.33
N GLN A 71 4.17 6.82 15.71
CA GLN A 71 3.22 7.67 16.42
C GLN A 71 2.10 6.82 17.03
N TYR A 72 1.71 5.72 16.37
CA TYR A 72 0.64 4.84 16.81
C TYR A 72 1.07 3.75 17.81
N ASN A 73 2.04 4.06 18.67
CA ASN A 73 2.69 3.12 19.59
C ASN A 73 1.75 2.45 20.61
N ARG A 74 0.57 3.03 20.85
CA ARG A 74 -0.49 2.47 21.70
C ARG A 74 -1.09 1.17 21.15
N LEU A 75 -0.98 0.93 19.83
CA LEU A 75 -1.55 -0.24 19.15
C LEU A 75 -0.55 -0.97 18.25
N VAL A 76 0.46 -0.28 17.73
CA VAL A 76 1.45 -0.86 16.81
C VAL A 76 2.71 -1.24 17.58
N GLN A 77 3.03 -2.53 17.58
CA GLN A 77 4.30 -3.07 18.08
C GLN A 77 5.34 -3.16 16.96
N LYS A 78 6.62 -3.14 17.29
CA LYS A 78 7.70 -3.21 16.29
C LYS A 78 7.63 -4.47 15.43
N GLN A 79 7.40 -5.62 16.07
CA GLN A 79 7.32 -6.95 15.44
C GLN A 79 5.91 -7.27 14.89
N GLY A 80 4.93 -6.40 15.13
CA GLY A 80 3.54 -6.63 14.72
C GLY A 80 2.83 -7.67 15.57
N ASN A 81 1.78 -8.27 15.01
CA ASN A 81 0.98 -9.31 15.64
C ASN A 81 1.45 -10.69 15.18
N GLN A 82 2.22 -11.36 16.04
CA GLN A 82 2.83 -12.64 15.74
C GLN A 82 1.81 -13.73 15.38
N ILE A 83 0.67 -13.78 16.08
CA ILE A 83 -0.39 -14.77 15.80
C ILE A 83 -0.99 -14.54 14.41
N ALA A 84 -1.23 -13.29 14.03
CA ALA A 84 -1.76 -12.95 12.72
C ALA A 84 -0.75 -13.27 11.60
N LEU A 85 0.53 -12.94 11.81
CA LEU A 85 1.61 -13.25 10.87
C LEU A 85 1.76 -14.76 10.67
N GLU A 86 1.75 -15.54 11.75
CA GLU A 86 1.79 -17.01 11.68
C GLU A 86 0.59 -17.58 10.90
N ALA A 87 -0.62 -17.09 11.18
CA ALA A 87 -1.81 -17.51 10.44
C ALA A 87 -1.72 -17.17 8.94
N MET A 88 -1.26 -15.96 8.61
CA MET A 88 -1.04 -15.54 7.23
C MET A 88 0.00 -16.43 6.53
N HIS A 89 1.16 -16.66 7.16
CA HIS A 89 2.22 -17.49 6.60
C HIS A 89 1.81 -18.96 6.46
N LYS A 90 0.92 -19.44 7.33
CA LYS A 90 0.38 -20.80 7.28
C LYS A 90 -0.54 -21.01 6.08
N VAL A 91 -1.38 -20.03 5.75
CA VAL A 91 -2.43 -20.18 4.71
C VAL A 91 -1.97 -19.65 3.34
N PHE A 92 -1.14 -18.61 3.32
CA PHE A 92 -0.75 -17.91 2.11
C PHE A 92 0.73 -18.06 1.77
N ALA A 93 1.01 -18.05 0.47
CA ALA A 93 2.35 -17.93 -0.10
C ALA A 93 2.43 -16.68 -0.98
N VAL A 94 3.61 -16.08 -1.07
CA VAL A 94 3.84 -14.92 -1.95
C VAL A 94 3.75 -15.38 -3.41
N ARG A 95 3.11 -14.56 -4.26
CA ARG A 95 3.12 -14.72 -5.71
C ARG A 95 4.34 -14.01 -6.28
N GLU A 96 4.99 -14.64 -7.27
CA GLU A 96 6.15 -14.06 -7.96
C GLU A 96 5.82 -12.69 -8.55
N THR A 97 4.68 -12.56 -9.24
CA THR A 97 4.15 -11.28 -9.69
C THR A 97 2.64 -11.19 -9.43
N PHE A 98 2.15 -9.96 -9.31
CA PHE A 98 0.72 -9.70 -9.23
C PHE A 98 0.37 -8.37 -9.90
N ALA A 99 -0.69 -8.37 -10.70
CA ALA A 99 -1.16 -7.18 -11.39
C ALA A 99 -1.92 -6.27 -10.41
N TRP A 100 -1.37 -5.09 -10.15
CA TRP A 100 -2.05 -4.02 -9.43
C TRP A 100 -2.69 -3.07 -10.44
N ARG A 101 -3.99 -2.83 -10.29
CA ARG A 101 -4.71 -1.93 -11.19
C ARG A 101 -4.06 -0.54 -11.16
N GLY A 102 -3.62 -0.06 -12.33
CA GLY A 102 -2.95 1.23 -12.48
C GLY A 102 -1.47 1.28 -12.07
N LEU A 103 -0.86 0.13 -11.74
CA LEU A 103 0.57 0.00 -11.37
C LEU A 103 1.26 -1.19 -12.08
N ASP A 104 0.59 -1.79 -13.05
CA ASP A 104 1.04 -2.99 -13.78
C ASP A 104 1.41 -4.18 -12.84
N GLU A 105 2.23 -5.11 -13.32
CA GLU A 105 2.68 -6.25 -12.52
C GLU A 105 3.80 -5.83 -11.56
N ILE A 106 3.57 -6.08 -10.26
CA ILE A 106 4.54 -5.80 -9.22
C ILE A 106 5.05 -7.14 -8.65
N PRO A 107 6.38 -7.39 -8.65
CA PRO A 107 6.95 -8.58 -8.04
C PRO A 107 6.65 -8.69 -6.55
N ASP A 108 6.48 -9.91 -6.05
CA ASP A 108 6.34 -10.25 -4.62
C ASP A 108 5.25 -9.45 -3.87
N SER A 109 4.23 -8.97 -4.60
CA SER A 109 3.23 -8.02 -4.09
C SER A 109 1.85 -8.64 -3.85
N GLY A 110 1.66 -9.89 -4.29
CA GLY A 110 0.41 -10.62 -4.16
C GLY A 110 0.56 -11.86 -3.31
N LEU A 111 -0.55 -12.35 -2.79
CA LEU A 111 -0.64 -13.62 -2.06
C LEU A 111 -1.47 -14.63 -2.86
N LYS A 112 -1.12 -15.90 -2.75
CA LYS A 112 -1.90 -17.06 -3.20
C LYS A 112 -2.15 -18.01 -2.06
N ILE A 113 -3.24 -18.76 -2.13
CA ILE A 113 -3.51 -19.83 -1.16
C ILE A 113 -2.46 -20.92 -1.36
N ARG A 114 -1.94 -21.45 -0.25
CA ARG A 114 -0.96 -22.52 -0.27
C ARG A 114 -1.56 -23.85 -0.73
N PRO A 115 -0.77 -24.75 -1.36
CA PRO A 115 -1.26 -26.05 -1.85
C PRO A 115 -1.96 -26.89 -0.77
N GLU A 116 -1.49 -26.84 0.48
CA GLU A 116 -2.07 -27.55 1.62
C GLU A 116 -3.51 -27.09 1.93
N TYR A 117 -3.87 -25.89 1.47
CA TYR A 117 -5.18 -25.26 1.60
C TYR A 117 -5.95 -25.16 0.27
N ALA A 118 -5.51 -25.87 -0.78
CA ALA A 118 -6.10 -25.83 -2.12
C ALA A 118 -7.61 -26.12 -2.14
N GLN A 119 -8.12 -26.91 -1.18
CA GLN A 119 -9.55 -27.15 -1.02
C GLN A 119 -10.37 -25.89 -0.69
N PHE A 120 -9.73 -24.75 -0.40
CA PHE A 120 -10.37 -23.45 -0.19
C PHE A 120 -10.11 -22.47 -1.33
N ASP A 121 -9.30 -22.86 -2.33
CA ASP A 121 -8.90 -21.98 -3.43
C ASP A 121 -9.91 -22.01 -4.58
N ALA A 122 -10.54 -20.86 -4.82
CA ALA A 122 -11.48 -20.69 -5.93
C ALA A 122 -10.79 -20.72 -7.30
N GLU A 123 -9.54 -20.26 -7.41
CA GLU A 123 -8.76 -20.31 -8.65
C GLU A 123 -8.49 -21.75 -9.09
N LEU A 124 -8.42 -22.69 -8.15
CA LEU A 124 -8.26 -24.12 -8.42
C LEU A 124 -9.59 -24.85 -8.61
N LYS A 125 -10.65 -24.42 -7.92
CA LYS A 125 -11.98 -25.04 -8.01
C LYS A 125 -12.72 -24.68 -9.29
N PHE A 126 -12.52 -23.48 -9.80
CA PHE A 126 -13.30 -22.95 -10.92
C PHE A 126 -12.37 -22.53 -12.05
N THR A 127 -12.55 -23.15 -13.22
CA THR A 127 -11.90 -22.70 -14.45
C THR A 127 -12.63 -21.46 -14.96
N THR A 128 -12.12 -20.27 -14.61
CA THR A 128 -12.60 -19.00 -15.16
C THR A 128 -11.74 -18.58 -16.35
N PRO A 129 -12.34 -18.08 -17.44
CA PRO A 129 -11.57 -17.52 -18.54
C PRO A 129 -10.81 -16.29 -18.05
N ASN A 130 -9.50 -16.24 -18.32
CA ASN A 130 -8.64 -15.12 -17.94
C ASN A 130 -8.87 -13.92 -18.89
N LEU A 131 -9.96 -13.21 -18.64
CA LEU A 131 -10.35 -12.01 -19.39
C LEU A 131 -9.53 -10.81 -18.90
N LYS A 132 -8.51 -10.44 -19.66
CA LYS A 132 -7.82 -9.15 -19.47
C LYS A 132 -8.67 -8.03 -20.07
N VAL A 133 -9.42 -7.33 -19.22
CA VAL A 133 -10.13 -6.12 -19.61
C VAL A 133 -9.22 -4.93 -19.34
N ALA A 134 -8.78 -4.26 -20.41
CA ALA A 134 -8.03 -3.02 -20.27
C ALA A 134 -8.92 -1.94 -19.66
N ASP A 135 -8.31 -1.10 -18.82
CA ASP A 135 -8.99 0.10 -18.35
C ASP A 135 -9.38 1.01 -19.54
N HIS A 136 -10.47 1.77 -19.36
CA HIS A 136 -10.92 2.70 -20.37
C HIS A 136 -9.81 3.72 -20.69
N LYS A 137 -9.61 4.07 -21.97
CA LYS A 137 -8.48 4.93 -22.40
C LYS A 137 -8.44 6.31 -21.73
N ALA A 138 -9.61 6.82 -21.30
CA ALA A 138 -9.69 8.09 -20.58
C ALA A 138 -9.54 7.95 -19.05
N CYS A 139 -9.42 6.73 -18.52
CA CYS A 139 -9.25 6.47 -17.09
C CYS A 139 -7.89 7.00 -16.61
N GLN A 140 -7.90 7.75 -15.51
CA GLN A 140 -6.70 8.31 -14.87
C GLN A 140 -6.52 7.78 -13.44
N CYS A 141 -7.09 6.59 -13.14
CA CYS A 141 -7.04 6.00 -11.81
C CYS A 141 -5.63 5.59 -11.41
N GLY A 142 -4.77 5.19 -12.36
CA GLY A 142 -3.38 4.84 -12.07
C GLY A 142 -2.59 6.02 -11.53
N GLU A 143 -2.70 7.18 -12.18
CA GLU A 143 -2.07 8.43 -11.76
C GLU A 143 -2.60 8.93 -10.41
N ILE A 144 -3.89 8.71 -10.14
CA ILE A 144 -4.49 9.02 -8.83
C ILE A 144 -3.94 8.10 -7.74
N LEU A 145 -3.88 6.79 -7.98
CA LEU A 145 -3.38 5.81 -7.03
C LEU A 145 -1.89 6.02 -6.72
N GLN A 146 -1.12 6.50 -7.70
CA GLN A 146 0.28 6.90 -7.51
C GLN A 146 0.43 8.25 -6.79
N GLY A 147 -0.64 9.04 -6.70
CA GLY A 147 -0.62 10.38 -6.10
C GLY A 147 -0.12 11.48 -7.04
N VAL A 148 0.10 11.18 -8.32
CA VAL A 148 0.49 12.14 -9.37
C VAL A 148 -0.66 13.10 -9.68
N LEU A 149 -1.89 12.57 -9.72
CA LEU A 149 -3.11 13.36 -9.90
C LEU A 149 -4.01 13.28 -8.69
N LYS A 150 -4.76 14.34 -8.45
CA LYS A 150 -5.85 14.37 -7.46
C LYS A 150 -7.16 13.94 -8.12
N PRO A 151 -8.09 13.32 -7.39
CA PRO A 151 -9.37 12.87 -7.97
C PRO A 151 -10.12 13.97 -8.72
N TRP A 152 -10.15 15.20 -8.19
CA TRP A 152 -10.81 16.35 -8.82
C TRP A 152 -10.09 16.89 -10.08
N GLN A 153 -8.92 16.36 -10.42
CA GLN A 153 -8.22 16.66 -11.67
C GLN A 153 -8.56 15.64 -12.77
N CYS A 154 -9.28 14.56 -12.45
CA CYS A 154 -9.69 13.54 -13.39
C CYS A 154 -10.83 14.02 -14.29
N LYS A 155 -10.60 14.00 -15.60
CA LYS A 155 -11.58 14.47 -16.58
C LYS A 155 -12.84 13.60 -16.63
N VAL A 156 -12.72 12.32 -16.30
CA VAL A 156 -13.86 11.38 -16.26
C VAL A 156 -14.70 11.56 -15.00
N LEU A 157 -14.07 11.81 -13.85
CA LEU A 157 -14.77 12.02 -12.57
C LEU A 157 -15.56 13.34 -12.56
N VAL A 158 -14.99 14.39 -13.15
CA VAL A 158 -15.56 15.75 -13.14
C VAL A 158 -16.57 15.96 -14.29
N GLN A 159 -16.68 15.03 -15.23
CA GLN A 159 -17.74 15.08 -16.24
C GLN A 159 -19.12 14.86 -15.60
N PRO A 160 -20.15 15.61 -16.00
CA PRO A 160 -21.52 15.39 -15.56
C PRO A 160 -22.09 14.16 -16.28
N ALA A 161 -21.61 12.97 -15.92
CA ALA A 161 -22.09 11.69 -16.42
C ALA A 161 -22.36 10.73 -15.25
N HIS A 162 -23.07 11.22 -14.23
CA HIS A 162 -23.74 10.39 -13.24
C HIS A 162 -25.20 10.08 -13.63
N GLN A 163 -25.49 10.03 -14.92
CA GLN A 163 -26.74 9.43 -15.42
C GLN A 163 -26.42 8.45 -16.54
N ASN A 164 -26.72 7.18 -16.26
CA ASN A 164 -26.84 6.05 -17.18
C ASN A 164 -25.55 5.37 -17.64
N HIS A 165 -25.01 4.50 -16.79
CA HIS A 165 -24.44 3.22 -17.23
C HIS A 165 -24.81 2.13 -16.20
N GLN A 166 -26.05 1.64 -16.32
CA GLN A 166 -26.39 0.24 -15.99
C GLN A 166 -26.01 -0.64 -17.18
#